data_AF-A0A447TT73-F1
#
_entry.id   AF-A0A447TT73-F1
#
_cell.length_a   1.000
_cell.length_b   1.000
_cell.length_c   1.000
_cell.angle_alpha   90.00
_cell.angle_beta   90.00
_cell.angle_gamma   90.00
#
_symmetry.space_group_name_H-M   'P 1'
#
loop_
_entity.id
_entity.type
_entity.pdbx_description
1 polymer ?
#
loop_
_entity_poly.entity_id
_entity_poly.type
_entity_poly.pdbx_seq_one_letter_code
_entity_poly.pdbx_strand_id
1 'polypeptide(L)'
;MRATDERLLLGCGANMIIPWNAPLSRCLTLIESVQGQQFSRYVPEDITTLLSMTQPLKLRGFQPWDTFCDAIHTMMSNTLLPADGKGVLVALRPVPGIRVEQALTLCRPKPNRRYYDHRRQPSGAVFYHSAGSTIWIPR
;
A
#
# COMPACT_ATOMS: atom_id res chain seq x y z
N MET A 1 -16.21 -5.40 9.82
CA MET A 1 -14.77 -5.42 10.17
C MET A 1 -14.03 -4.54 9.18
N ARG A 2 -13.03 -3.74 9.59
CA ARG A 2 -12.28 -2.90 8.64
C ARG A 2 -11.18 -3.75 7.99
N ALA A 3 -10.82 -3.44 6.74
CA ALA A 3 -9.75 -4.14 6.02
C ALA A 3 -8.37 -4.05 6.70
N THR A 4 -8.18 -3.10 7.62
CA THR A 4 -6.99 -3.03 8.49
C THR A 4 -6.98 -4.11 9.55
N ASP A 5 -8.13 -4.37 10.15
CA ASP A 5 -8.28 -5.32 11.26
C ASP A 5 -8.16 -6.75 10.72
N GLU A 6 -8.71 -7.02 9.53
CA GLU A 6 -8.57 -8.32 8.85
C GLU A 6 -7.11 -8.63 8.54
N ARG A 7 -6.35 -7.65 8.05
CA ARG A 7 -4.90 -7.80 7.81
C ARG A 7 -4.11 -8.04 9.09
N LEU A 8 -4.49 -7.37 10.18
CA LEU A 8 -3.88 -7.60 11.48
C LEU A 8 -4.09 -9.04 11.92
N LEU A 9 -5.33 -9.53 11.92
CA LEU A 9 -5.63 -10.91 12.34
C LEU A 9 -4.90 -11.95 11.48
N LEU A 10 -4.86 -11.76 10.16
CA LEU A 10 -4.09 -12.62 9.26
C LEU A 10 -2.58 -12.56 9.53
N GLY A 11 -2.05 -11.39 9.88
CA GLY A 11 -0.67 -11.18 10.29
C GLY A 11 -0.32 -11.82 11.64
N CYS A 12 -1.28 -11.88 12.57
CA CYS A 12 -1.15 -12.54 13.88
C CYS A 12 -1.19 -14.07 13.80
N GLY A 13 -1.41 -14.67 12.63
CA GLY A 13 -1.45 -16.13 12.48
C GLY A 13 -2.80 -16.72 12.11
N ALA A 14 -3.83 -15.91 11.85
CA ALA A 14 -5.09 -16.46 11.35
C ALA A 14 -4.91 -17.06 9.95
N ASN A 15 -5.37 -18.29 9.75
CA ASN A 15 -5.37 -18.92 8.43
C ASN A 15 -6.33 -18.19 7.47
N MET A 16 -7.51 -17.82 7.98
CA MET A 16 -8.61 -17.23 7.20
C MET A 16 -9.55 -16.40 8.09
N ILE A 17 -10.21 -15.41 7.48
CA ILE A 17 -11.31 -14.66 8.08
C ILE A 17 -12.61 -15.03 7.36
N ILE A 18 -13.61 -15.50 8.11
CA ILE A 18 -14.95 -15.76 7.58
C ILE A 18 -15.78 -14.48 7.73
N PRO A 19 -16.28 -13.88 6.64
CA PRO A 19 -16.99 -12.61 6.72
C PRO A 19 -18.39 -12.80 7.32
N TRP A 20 -18.88 -11.80 8.04
CA TRP A 20 -20.16 -11.86 8.76
C TRP A 20 -21.38 -12.10 7.86
N ASN A 21 -21.30 -11.75 6.59
CA ASN A 21 -22.35 -11.95 5.59
C ASN A 21 -22.30 -13.34 4.92
N ALA A 22 -21.37 -14.21 5.32
CA ALA A 22 -21.34 -15.59 4.85
C ALA A 22 -22.47 -16.39 5.52
N PRO A 23 -23.37 -17.03 4.76
CA PRO A 23 -24.37 -17.94 5.33
C PRO A 23 -23.69 -19.16 5.96
N LEU A 24 -24.38 -19.85 6.87
CA LEU A 24 -23.85 -21.02 7.59
C LEU A 24 -23.27 -22.08 6.64
N SER A 25 -23.95 -22.38 5.54
CA SER A 25 -23.47 -23.33 4.53
C SER A 25 -22.08 -22.94 3.99
N ARG A 26 -21.88 -21.66 3.68
CA ARG A 26 -20.60 -21.12 3.22
C ARG A 26 -19.54 -21.15 4.32
N CYS A 27 -19.93 -20.87 5.56
CA CYS A 27 -19.03 -20.98 6.71
C CYS A 27 -18.48 -22.41 6.86
N LEU A 28 -19.34 -23.42 6.78
CA LEU A 28 -18.94 -24.84 6.87
C LEU A 28 -18.00 -25.24 5.72
N THR A 29 -18.31 -24.85 4.48
CA THR A 29 -17.42 -25.07 3.33
C THR A 29 -16.04 -24.43 3.52
N LEU A 30 -15.99 -23.22 4.09
CA LEU A 30 -14.73 -22.55 4.38
C LEU A 30 -13.94 -23.28 5.48
N ILE A 31 -14.60 -23.76 6.54
CA ILE A 31 -13.96 -24.56 7.59
C ILE A 31 -13.39 -25.87 7.04
N GLU A 32 -14.09 -26.54 6.13
CA GLU A 32 -13.58 -27.73 5.45
C GLU A 32 -12.37 -27.40 4.57
N SER A 33 -12.39 -26.27 3.87
CA SER A 33 -11.31 -25.86 2.96
C SER A 33 -9.96 -25.60 3.64
N VAL A 34 -9.94 -25.34 4.95
CA VAL A 34 -8.71 -25.07 5.71
C VAL A 34 -8.14 -26.33 6.39
N GLN A 35 -8.86 -27.45 6.37
CA GLN A 35 -8.39 -28.70 6.98
C GLN A 35 -7.12 -29.20 6.30
N GLY A 36 -6.10 -29.54 7.08
CA GLY A 36 -4.80 -30.00 6.58
C GLY A 36 -3.88 -28.89 6.05
N GLN A 37 -4.33 -27.63 6.03
CA GLN A 37 -3.45 -26.51 5.67
C GLN A 37 -2.41 -26.26 6.76
N GLN A 38 -1.13 -26.27 6.39
CA GLN A 38 -0.05 -25.82 7.29
C GLN A 38 0.17 -24.31 7.15
N PHE A 39 0.26 -23.64 8.29
CA PHE A 39 0.56 -22.21 8.31
C PHE A 39 2.07 -22.00 8.06
N SER A 40 2.40 -21.43 6.90
CA SER A 40 3.80 -21.23 6.45
C SER A 40 4.27 -19.78 6.47
N ARG A 41 3.39 -18.84 6.83
CA ARG A 41 3.75 -17.41 6.89
C ARG A 41 4.57 -17.15 8.17
N TYR A 42 5.52 -16.22 8.07
CA TYR A 42 6.23 -15.72 9.25
C TYR A 42 5.27 -14.90 10.12
N VAL A 43 5.26 -15.19 11.43
CA VAL A 43 4.58 -14.39 12.45
C VAL A 43 5.66 -13.72 13.31
N PRO A 44 5.72 -12.38 13.35
CA PRO A 44 6.63 -11.67 14.24
C PRO A 44 6.41 -12.07 15.71
N GLU A 45 7.50 -12.17 16.48
CA GLU A 45 7.44 -12.49 17.91
C GLU A 45 6.79 -11.35 18.73
N ASP A 46 7.00 -10.10 18.33
CA ASP A 46 6.42 -8.93 18.96
C ASP A 46 5.21 -8.38 18.18
N ILE A 47 4.06 -8.32 18.85
CA ILE A 47 2.82 -7.75 18.32
C ILE A 47 2.94 -6.26 17.96
N THR A 48 3.83 -5.51 18.61
CA THR A 48 4.07 -4.10 18.26
C THR A 48 4.58 -3.96 16.83
N THR A 49 5.33 -4.94 16.33
CA THR A 49 5.79 -5.01 14.94
C THR A 49 4.59 -5.11 14.00
N LEU A 50 3.62 -6.00 14.30
CA LEU A 50 2.39 -6.14 13.51
C LEU A 50 1.51 -4.88 13.55
N LEU A 51 1.42 -4.22 14.70
CA LEU A 51 0.67 -2.97 14.88
C LEU A 51 1.31 -1.79 14.12
N SER A 52 2.64 -1.74 14.07
CA SER A 52 3.35 -0.73 13.28
C SER A 52 3.18 -0.97 11.77
N MET A 53 3.16 -2.24 11.33
CA MET A 53 2.98 -2.63 9.93
C MET A 53 1.54 -2.45 9.42
N THR A 54 0.55 -2.47 10.30
CA THR A 54 -0.86 -2.21 9.95
C THR A 54 -1.21 -0.73 9.94
N GLN A 55 -0.34 0.14 10.46
CA GLN A 55 -0.57 1.57 10.36
C GLN A 55 -0.49 2.02 8.89
N PRO A 56 -1.54 2.72 8.41
CA PRO A 56 -1.44 3.52 7.21
C PRO A 56 -0.22 4.42 7.28
N LEU A 57 0.63 4.37 6.26
CA LEU A 57 1.67 5.36 6.12
C LEU A 57 0.97 6.71 5.96
N LYS A 58 1.11 7.56 7.00
CA LYS A 58 0.24 8.74 7.23
C LYS A 58 0.63 9.95 6.38
N LEU A 59 1.66 9.82 5.55
CA LEU A 59 2.15 10.91 4.74
C LEU A 59 1.17 11.21 3.60
N ARG A 60 1.05 12.49 3.27
CA ARG A 60 0.17 12.98 2.20
C ARG A 60 0.85 14.15 1.50
N GLY A 61 0.65 14.24 0.19
CA GLY A 61 1.17 15.35 -0.61
C GLY A 61 2.68 15.31 -0.76
N PHE A 62 3.28 16.48 -0.97
CA PHE A 62 4.71 16.64 -1.14
C PHE A 62 5.50 16.21 0.11
N GLN A 63 6.54 15.41 -0.08
CA GLN A 63 7.46 14.96 0.96
C GLN A 63 8.91 15.23 0.53
N PRO A 64 9.82 15.56 1.45
CA PRO A 64 11.27 15.62 1.18
C PRO A 64 11.83 14.26 0.72
N TRP A 65 12.98 14.25 0.02
CA TRP A 65 13.59 13.05 -0.58
C TRP A 65 13.78 11.92 0.43
N ASP A 66 14.46 12.23 1.53
CA ASP A 66 14.83 11.23 2.52
C ASP A 66 13.57 10.63 3.15
N THR A 67 12.60 11.48 3.49
CA THR A 67 11.30 11.05 4.03
C THR A 67 10.51 10.20 3.04
N PHE A 68 10.56 10.53 1.73
CA PHE A 68 9.91 9.75 0.68
C PHE A 68 10.59 8.38 0.50
N CYS A 69 11.92 8.36 0.44
CA CYS A 69 12.70 7.13 0.32
C CYS A 69 12.50 6.21 1.53
N ASP A 70 12.56 6.76 2.74
CA ASP A 70 12.32 6.02 3.98
C ASP A 70 10.90 5.46 4.03
N ALA A 71 9.92 6.25 3.61
CA ALA A 71 8.52 5.83 3.52
C ALA A 71 8.32 4.68 2.53
N ILE A 72 8.87 4.80 1.32
CA ILE A 72 8.80 3.72 0.32
C ILE A 72 9.55 2.48 0.81
N HIS A 73 10.74 2.64 1.37
CA HIS A 73 11.52 1.53 1.88
C HIS A 73 10.77 0.78 2.98
N THR A 74 10.20 1.51 3.94
CA THR A 74 9.36 0.96 5.02
C THR A 74 8.13 0.24 4.48
N MET A 75 7.50 0.78 3.43
CA MET A 75 6.35 0.14 2.77
C MET A 75 6.75 -1.11 1.98
N MET A 76 7.90 -1.10 1.31
CA MET A 76 8.42 -2.25 0.56
C MET A 76 8.86 -3.37 1.50
N SER A 77 9.45 -3.04 2.65
CA SER A 77 9.85 -4.01 3.68
C SER A 77 8.66 -4.55 4.48
N ASN A 78 7.48 -3.95 4.37
CA ASN A 78 6.27 -4.43 5.04
C ASN A 78 5.77 -5.74 4.42
N THR A 79 5.89 -6.83 5.18
CA THR A 79 5.51 -8.20 4.79
C THR A 79 4.00 -8.47 4.91
N LEU A 80 3.25 -7.60 5.61
CA LEU A 80 1.79 -7.69 5.72
C LEU A 80 1.05 -7.10 4.54
N LEU A 81 1.73 -6.29 3.71
CA LEU A 81 1.16 -5.81 2.47
C LEU A 81 1.32 -6.88 1.38
N PRO A 82 0.23 -7.29 0.70
CA PRO A 82 0.32 -8.19 -0.45
C PRO A 82 1.31 -7.62 -1.48
N ALA A 83 2.07 -8.48 -2.17
CA ALA A 83 3.03 -8.04 -3.19
C ALA A 83 2.40 -7.06 -4.20
N ASP A 84 1.17 -7.35 -4.63
CA ASP A 84 0.40 -6.51 -5.56
C ASP A 84 -0.34 -5.34 -4.89
N GLY A 85 -0.44 -5.35 -3.55
CA GLY A 85 -1.13 -4.34 -2.75
C GLY A 85 -0.25 -3.16 -2.34
N LYS A 86 1.05 -3.23 -2.64
CA LYS A 86 2.04 -2.21 -2.27
C LYS A 86 1.95 -0.95 -3.12
N GLY A 87 1.19 -0.95 -4.22
CA GLY A 87 0.91 0.21 -5.09
C GLY A 87 1.96 0.47 -6.17
N VAL A 88 1.75 1.49 -6.99
CA VAL A 88 2.53 1.76 -8.22
C VAL A 88 3.42 2.98 -8.03
N LEU A 89 4.72 2.89 -8.32
CA LEU A 89 5.63 4.03 -8.42
C LEU A 89 5.73 4.51 -9.87
N VAL A 90 5.47 5.79 -10.13
CA VAL A 90 5.52 6.40 -11.48
C VAL A 90 6.48 7.58 -11.48
N ALA A 91 7.37 7.64 -12.48
CA ALA A 91 8.24 8.79 -12.74
C ALA A 91 7.71 9.59 -13.93
N LEU A 92 7.27 10.83 -13.72
CA LEU A 92 6.71 11.71 -14.74
C LEU A 92 7.72 12.79 -15.11
N ARG A 93 7.98 12.98 -16.40
CA ARG A 93 8.81 14.09 -16.89
C ARG A 93 7.91 15.19 -17.45
N PRO A 94 8.01 16.44 -16.97
CA PRO A 94 7.28 17.54 -17.60
C PRO A 94 7.68 17.69 -19.06
N VAL A 95 6.70 18.05 -19.88
CA VAL A 95 6.96 18.44 -21.27
C VAL A 95 7.83 19.70 -21.31
N PRO A 96 8.63 19.90 -22.38
CA PRO A 96 9.40 21.12 -22.56
C PRO A 96 8.53 22.37 -22.41
N GLY A 97 9.02 23.38 -21.67
CA GLY A 97 8.28 24.61 -21.38
C GLY A 97 7.44 24.61 -20.11
N ILE A 98 7.20 23.43 -19.50
CA ILE A 98 6.56 23.33 -18.17
C ILE A 98 7.63 23.03 -17.13
N ARG A 99 7.71 23.87 -16.09
CA ARG A 99 8.58 23.59 -14.94
C ARG A 99 7.95 22.54 -14.04
N VAL A 100 8.79 21.78 -13.35
CA VAL A 100 8.34 20.74 -12.41
C VAL A 100 7.34 21.32 -11.40
N GLU A 101 7.59 22.52 -10.87
CA GLU A 101 6.72 23.19 -9.91
C GLU A 101 5.30 23.44 -10.44
N GLN A 102 5.17 23.73 -11.73
CA GLN A 102 3.88 23.94 -12.38
C GLN A 102 3.15 22.61 -12.61
N ALA A 103 3.87 21.53 -12.89
CA ALA A 103 3.25 20.20 -12.98
C ALA A 103 2.70 19.76 -11.62
N LEU A 104 3.41 20.05 -10.53
CA LEU A 104 2.98 19.68 -9.17
C LEU A 104 1.70 20.39 -8.72
N THR A 105 1.47 21.64 -9.11
CA THR A 105 0.21 22.34 -8.77
C THR A 105 -1.03 21.73 -9.45
N LEU A 106 -0.82 21.00 -10.56
CA LEU A 106 -1.85 20.23 -11.26
C LEU A 106 -2.08 18.85 -10.62
N CYS A 107 -1.12 18.33 -9.87
CA CYS A 107 -1.27 17.10 -9.11
C CYS A 107 -2.20 17.34 -7.91
N ARG A 108 -3.53 17.29 -8.14
CA ARG A 108 -4.57 17.34 -7.10
C ARG A 108 -5.17 15.96 -6.84
N PRO A 109 -4.53 15.15 -6.00
CA PRO A 109 -5.06 13.84 -5.66
C PRO A 109 -6.42 13.90 -4.92
N LYS A 110 -7.31 12.94 -5.22
CA LYS A 110 -8.59 12.79 -4.52
C LYS A 110 -8.37 12.30 -3.06
N PRO A 111 -9.22 12.70 -2.10
CA PRO A 111 -9.01 12.45 -0.67
C PRO A 111 -8.96 10.97 -0.23
N ASN A 112 -9.45 10.04 -1.06
CA ASN A 112 -9.49 8.60 -0.76
C ASN A 112 -8.32 7.78 -1.32
N ARG A 113 -7.34 8.41 -1.97
CA ARG A 113 -6.10 7.76 -2.38
C ARG A 113 -4.92 8.34 -1.60
N ARG A 114 -3.95 7.49 -1.28
CA ARG A 114 -2.73 7.85 -0.54
C ARG A 114 -1.62 8.13 -1.54
N TYR A 115 -0.86 9.21 -1.33
CA TYR A 115 0.11 9.72 -2.31
C TYR A 115 1.31 10.35 -1.61
N TYR A 116 2.47 10.15 -2.23
CA TYR A 116 3.72 10.83 -1.89
C TYR A 116 4.30 11.44 -3.18
N ASP A 117 4.80 12.67 -3.10
CA ASP A 117 5.32 13.47 -4.21
C ASP A 117 6.71 14.04 -3.86
N HIS A 118 7.61 14.14 -4.84
CA HIS A 118 9.00 14.57 -4.66
C HIS A 118 9.61 15.34 -5.86
N ARG A 119 10.57 16.25 -5.59
CA ARG A 119 11.44 16.96 -6.56
C ARG A 119 12.89 16.47 -6.58
N ARG A 120 13.40 15.88 -7.68
CA ARG A 120 14.87 15.88 -7.94
C ARG A 120 15.18 16.35 -9.36
N GLN A 121 16.03 17.36 -9.49
CA GLN A 121 16.79 17.67 -10.72
C GLN A 121 18.22 17.13 -10.52
N PRO A 122 18.78 16.47 -11.56
CA PRO A 122 19.13 17.16 -12.81
C PRO A 122 18.27 16.80 -14.03
N SER A 123 17.36 15.81 -13.95
CA SER A 123 16.65 15.29 -15.14
C SER A 123 15.12 15.49 -15.16
N GLY A 124 14.55 16.17 -14.15
CA GLY A 124 13.18 16.67 -14.20
C GLY A 124 12.09 15.60 -14.06
N ALA A 125 12.20 14.68 -13.10
CA ALA A 125 11.17 13.68 -12.84
C ALA A 125 10.36 13.98 -11.56
N VAL A 126 9.05 13.71 -11.61
CA VAL A 126 8.10 13.71 -10.48
C VAL A 126 7.76 12.27 -10.15
N PHE A 127 7.84 11.88 -8.88
CA PHE A 127 7.56 10.51 -8.44
C PHE A 127 6.20 10.43 -7.74
N TYR A 128 5.40 9.43 -8.11
CA TYR A 128 4.03 9.26 -7.60
C TYR A 128 3.79 7.82 -7.15
N HIS A 129 3.09 7.65 -6.04
CA HIS A 129 2.63 6.35 -5.55
C HIS A 129 1.10 6.26 -5.47
N SER A 130 0.49 5.16 -5.95
CA SER A 130 -0.95 4.90 -5.78
C SER A 130 -1.24 3.45 -5.40
N ALA A 131 -1.90 3.25 -4.26
CA ALA A 131 -2.53 1.98 -3.89
C ALA A 131 -3.94 1.91 -4.51
N GLY A 132 -4.17 1.00 -5.47
CA GLY A 132 -5.49 0.75 -6.06
C GLY A 132 -5.72 1.27 -7.49
N SER A 133 -4.68 1.24 -8.33
CA SER A 133 -4.73 1.29 -9.81
C SER A 133 -4.93 2.62 -10.53
N THR A 134 -4.20 2.71 -11.66
CA THR A 134 -4.40 3.47 -12.91
C THR A 134 -4.03 4.97 -12.93
N ILE A 135 -3.06 5.41 -13.78
CA ILE A 135 -3.23 5.82 -15.21
C ILE A 135 -1.92 6.35 -15.86
N TRP A 136 -1.68 5.84 -17.08
CA TRP A 136 -1.11 6.36 -18.35
C TRP A 136 0.14 7.24 -18.47
N ILE A 137 1.03 6.76 -19.35
CA ILE A 137 2.03 7.53 -20.10
C ILE A 137 1.63 7.48 -21.59
N PRO A 138 1.10 8.55 -22.19
CA PRO A 138 1.16 8.73 -23.63
C PRO A 138 2.54 9.28 -24.03
N ARG A 139 3.01 8.81 -25.18
CA ARG A 139 4.32 9.04 -25.81
C ARG A 139 4.69 10.51 -25.96
#